data_AF-A0A349MG12-F1
#
_entry.id   AF-A0A349MG12-F1
#
_cell.length_a   1.000
_cell.length_b   1.000
_cell.length_c   1.000
_cell.angle_alpha   90.00
_cell.angle_beta   90.00
_cell.angle_gamma   90.00
#
_symmetry.space_group_name_H-M   'P 1'
#
loop_
_entity.id
_entity.type
_entity.pdbx_description
1 polymer ?
#
loop_
_entity_poly.entity_id
_entity_poly.type
_entity_poly.pdbx_seq_one_letter_code
_entity_poly.pdbx_strand_id
1 'polypeptide(L)'
;MSAPAQSVFSPTVDLSRLGSLAVSRNGFVFDPKSGQSFTVNATGLTTLELLQGGISAREIAMKLAEVYRVPLEIALGGVEGFLRQLARNLP
;
A
#
# COMPACT_ATOMS: atom_id res chain seq x y z
N MET A 1 -18.30 25.19 13.06
CA MET A 1 -17.18 25.36 12.11
C MET A 1 -16.14 24.31 12.47
N SER A 2 -16.15 23.17 11.78
CA SER A 2 -15.17 22.10 12.01
C SER A 2 -14.06 22.22 10.99
N ALA A 3 -12.82 22.35 11.47
CA ALA A 3 -11.63 22.45 10.64
C ALA A 3 -11.52 21.23 9.70
N PRO A 4 -11.01 21.39 8.47
CA PRO A 4 -10.75 20.26 7.60
C PRO A 4 -9.61 19.45 8.21
N ALA A 5 -9.81 18.14 8.39
CA ALA A 5 -8.73 17.21 8.70
C ALA A 5 -7.82 17.10 7.48
N GLN A 6 -6.95 18.08 7.29
CA GLN A 6 -5.96 18.10 6.21
C GLN A 6 -4.82 17.15 6.55
N SER A 7 -4.69 16.13 5.68
CA SER A 7 -3.49 15.38 5.30
C SER A 7 -2.55 14.90 6.42
N VAL A 8 -2.85 13.74 6.99
CA VAL A 8 -1.87 12.94 7.79
C VAL A 8 -0.92 12.14 6.87
N PHE A 9 -1.18 12.10 5.56
CA PHE A 9 -0.28 11.45 4.61
C PHE A 9 0.91 12.36 4.31
N SER A 10 2.09 11.95 4.78
CA SER A 10 3.36 12.60 4.45
C SER A 10 3.64 12.45 2.93
N PRO A 11 4.04 13.52 2.22
CA PRO A 11 3.95 13.62 0.75
C PRO A 11 5.11 12.98 -0.03
N THR A 12 5.77 11.93 0.47
CA THR A 12 7.07 11.51 -0.10
C THR A 12 7.22 10.01 -0.38
N VAL A 13 6.12 9.31 -0.67
CA VAL A 13 6.20 7.94 -1.20
C VAL A 13 5.93 8.02 -2.70
N ASP A 14 6.99 7.94 -3.52
CA ASP A 14 6.83 7.84 -4.97
C ASP A 14 6.30 6.45 -5.35
N LEU A 15 5.01 6.41 -5.69
CA LEU A 15 4.30 5.22 -6.14
C LEU A 15 3.97 5.27 -7.63
N SER A 16 4.58 6.19 -8.39
CA SER A 16 4.35 6.31 -9.83
C SER A 16 4.59 5.00 -10.60
N ARG A 17 5.46 4.15 -10.05
CA ARG A 17 5.86 2.86 -10.63
C ARG A 17 4.95 1.70 -10.27
N LEU A 18 4.01 1.88 -9.34
CA LEU A 18 3.17 0.80 -8.83
C LEU A 18 2.38 0.07 -9.93
N GLY A 19 1.86 0.83 -10.90
CA GLY A 19 1.08 0.27 -12.02
C GLY A 19 1.89 -0.63 -12.97
N SER A 20 3.22 -0.53 -12.96
CA SER A 20 4.10 -1.35 -13.79
C SER A 20 4.54 -2.66 -13.14
N LEU A 21 4.27 -2.85 -11.85
CA LEU A 21 4.67 -4.06 -11.13
C LEU A 21 3.86 -5.26 -11.62
N ALA A 22 4.55 -6.32 -12.01
CA ALA A 22 3.92 -7.60 -12.29
C ALA A 22 3.73 -8.37 -10.99
N VAL A 23 2.48 -8.72 -10.68
CA VAL A 23 2.10 -9.28 -9.38
C VAL A 23 1.45 -10.64 -9.60
N SER A 24 1.97 -11.64 -8.91
CA SER A 24 1.43 -13.00 -8.93
C SER A 24 0.52 -13.24 -7.73
N ARG A 25 -0.45 -14.15 -7.88
CA ARG A 25 -1.41 -14.51 -6.82
C ARG A 25 -0.78 -15.09 -5.55
N ASN A 26 0.46 -15.55 -5.62
CA ASN A 26 1.21 -16.08 -4.48
C ASN A 26 2.06 -15.00 -3.77
N GLY A 27 1.94 -13.72 -4.16
CA GLY A 27 2.67 -12.63 -3.55
C GLY A 27 4.06 -12.37 -4.15
N PHE A 28 4.41 -12.99 -5.28
CA PHE A 28 5.61 -12.62 -6.02
C PHE A 28 5.39 -11.31 -6.79
N VAL A 29 6.30 -10.36 -6.62
CA VAL A 29 6.27 -9.06 -7.28
C VAL A 29 7.55 -8.88 -8.08
N PHE A 30 7.41 -8.57 -9.36
CA PHE A 30 8.52 -8.26 -10.27
C PHE A 30 8.41 -6.81 -10.75
N ASP A 31 9.49 -6.06 -10.61
CA ASP A 31 9.64 -4.73 -11.18
C ASP A 31 10.38 -4.81 -12.53
N PRO A 32 9.68 -4.69 -13.67
CA PRO A 32 10.28 -4.88 -14.98
C PRO A 32 11.33 -3.82 -15.35
N LYS A 33 11.32 -2.66 -14.69
CA LYS A 33 12.27 -1.59 -15.01
C LYS A 33 13.60 -1.72 -14.26
N SER A 34 13.62 -2.28 -13.05
CA SER A 34 14.86 -2.55 -12.32
C SER A 34 15.34 -4.00 -12.44
N GLY A 35 14.46 -4.93 -12.83
CA GLY A 35 14.70 -6.37 -12.79
C GLY A 35 14.63 -6.97 -11.39
N GLN A 36 14.30 -6.18 -10.36
CA GLN A 36 14.20 -6.68 -8.99
C GLN A 36 12.92 -7.49 -8.78
N SER A 37 13.03 -8.50 -7.92
CA SER A 37 11.92 -9.33 -7.48
C SER A 37 11.89 -9.39 -5.97
N PHE A 38 10.69 -9.34 -5.40
CA PHE A 38 10.47 -9.49 -3.97
C PHE A 38 9.15 -10.22 -3.71
N THR A 39 8.95 -10.63 -2.46
CA THR A 39 7.71 -11.26 -2.03
C THR A 39 6.96 -10.35 -1.06
N VAL A 40 5.64 -10.40 -1.15
CA VAL A 40 4.73 -9.79 -0.18
C VAL A 40 3.90 -10.88 0.48
N ASN A 41 3.50 -10.66 1.73
CA ASN A 41 2.55 -11.53 2.40
C ASN A 41 1.12 -11.29 1.86
N ALA A 42 0.15 -12.08 2.34
CA ALA A 42 -1.24 -11.98 1.90
C ALA A 42 -1.84 -10.57 2.08
N THR A 43 -1.58 -9.91 3.21
CA THR A 43 -2.07 -8.54 3.45
C THR A 43 -1.43 -7.51 2.52
N GLY A 44 -0.13 -7.65 2.27
CA GLY A 44 0.62 -6.82 1.33
C GLY A 44 0.15 -7.02 -0.10
N LEU A 45 -0.14 -8.26 -0.50
CA LEU A 45 -0.73 -8.59 -1.80
C LEU A 45 -2.08 -7.89 -1.98
N THR A 46 -3.01 -8.07 -1.05
CA THR A 46 -4.32 -7.40 -1.08
C THR A 46 -4.18 -5.88 -1.14
N THR A 47 -3.26 -5.32 -0.36
CA THR A 47 -2.99 -3.88 -0.36
C THR A 47 -2.49 -3.42 -1.73
N LEU A 48 -1.56 -4.15 -2.32
CA LEU A 48 -0.95 -3.81 -3.60
C LEU A 48 -1.94 -3.91 -4.77
N GLU A 49 -2.77 -4.96 -4.80
CA GLU A 49 -3.85 -5.12 -5.78
C GLU A 49 -4.88 -3.97 -5.70
N LEU A 50 -5.29 -3.58 -4.48
CA LEU A 50 -6.23 -2.48 -4.28
C LEU A 50 -5.63 -1.12 -4.71
N LEU A 51 -4.35 -0.89 -4.42
CA LEU A 51 -3.65 0.33 -4.85
C LEU A 51 -3.52 0.37 -6.39
N GLN A 52 -3.21 -0.76 -7.04
CA GLN A 52 -3.21 -0.85 -8.51
C GLN A 52 -4.60 -0.61 -9.11
N GLY A 53 -5.66 -0.96 -8.38
CA GLY A 53 -7.05 -0.63 -8.71
C GLY A 53 -7.46 0.83 -8.43
N GLY A 54 -6.53 1.68 -7.96
CA GLY A 54 -6.78 3.10 -7.70
C GLY A 54 -7.47 3.40 -6.37
N ILE A 55 -7.58 2.42 -5.46
CA ILE A 55 -8.16 2.64 -4.13
C ILE A 55 -7.15 3.37 -3.25
N SER A 56 -7.60 4.38 -2.52
CA SER A 56 -6.69 5.16 -1.67
C SER A 56 -6.20 4.36 -0.46
N ALA A 57 -5.00 4.68 0.04
CA ALA A 57 -4.43 4.04 1.22
C ALA A 57 -5.34 4.11 2.46
N ARG A 58 -6.09 5.20 2.61
CA ARG A 58 -7.07 5.35 3.70
C ARG A 58 -8.25 4.40 3.55
N GLU A 59 -8.81 4.27 2.33
CA GLU A 59 -9.89 3.33 2.05
C GLU A 59 -9.47 1.87 2.25
N ILE A 60 -8.24 1.55 1.86
CA ILE A 60 -7.64 0.23 2.12
C ILE A 60 -7.54 0.01 3.63
N ALA A 61 -7.01 0.96 4.38
CA ALA A 61 -6.91 0.84 5.84
C ALA A 61 -8.28 0.65 6.50
N MET A 62 -9.33 1.34 6.04
CA MET A 62 -10.71 1.12 6.53
C MET A 62 -11.19 -0.31 6.25
N LYS A 63 -10.99 -0.83 5.03
CA LYS A 63 -11.32 -2.22 4.69
C LYS A 63 -10.56 -3.23 5.55
N LEU A 64 -9.26 -3.02 5.75
CA LEU A 64 -8.42 -3.92 6.57
C LEU A 64 -8.81 -3.86 8.04
N ALA A 65 -9.15 -2.67 8.57
CA ALA A 65 -9.63 -2.51 9.94
C ALA A 65 -10.90 -3.33 10.19
N GLU A 66 -11.84 -3.31 9.24
CA GLU A 66 -13.07 -4.10 9.28
C GLU A 66 -12.78 -5.61 9.22
N VAL A 67 -12.00 -6.05 8.22
CA VAL A 67 -11.68 -7.48 7.99
C VAL A 67 -10.96 -8.09 9.18
N TYR A 68 -9.96 -7.39 9.72
CA TYR A 68 -9.13 -7.90 10.83
C TYR A 68 -9.66 -7.52 12.21
N ARG A 69 -10.76 -6.76 12.29
CA ARG A 69 -11.35 -6.24 13.54
C ARG A 69 -10.33 -5.52 14.43
N VAL A 70 -9.54 -4.63 13.82
CA VAL A 70 -8.54 -3.80 14.51
C VAL A 70 -8.94 -2.32 14.44
N PRO A 71 -8.44 -1.46 15.35
CA PRO A 71 -8.63 -0.02 15.25
C PRO A 71 -8.09 0.52 13.93
N LEU A 72 -8.76 1.54 13.38
CA LEU A 72 -8.37 2.15 12.10
C LEU A 72 -6.95 2.71 12.15
N GLU A 73 -6.52 3.22 13.30
CA GLU A 73 -5.18 3.76 13.51
C GLU A 73 -4.10 2.69 13.33
N ILE A 74 -4.37 1.46 13.77
CA ILE A 74 -3.46 0.32 13.60
C ILE A 74 -3.38 -0.07 12.13
N ALA A 75 -4.53 -0.15 11.44
CA ALA A 75 -4.57 -0.48 10.02
C ALA A 75 -3.88 0.61 9.16
N LEU A 76 -4.10 1.89 9.47
CA LEU A 76 -3.43 3.01 8.82
C LEU A 76 -1.90 2.91 8.98
N GLY A 77 -1.42 2.72 10.20
CA GLY A 77 0.02 2.55 10.46
C GLY A 77 0.62 1.36 9.70
N GLY A 78 -0.13 0.26 9.57
CA GLY A 78 0.25 -0.91 8.78
C GLY A 78 0.37 -0.61 7.27
N VAL A 79 -0.65 0.01 6.68
CA VAL A 79 -0.66 0.38 5.25
C VAL A 79 0.45 1.38 4.95
N GLU A 80 0.62 2.40 5.77
CA GLU A 80 1.70 3.37 5.58
C GLU A 80 3.09 2.74 5.74
N GLY A 81 3.27 1.85 6.71
CA GLY A 81 4.50 1.11 6.90
C GLY A 81 4.86 0.27 5.68
N PHE A 82 3.86 -0.41 5.12
CA PHE A 82 3.99 -1.18 3.89
C PHE A 82 4.37 -0.28 2.70
N LEU A 83 3.67 0.84 2.48
CA LEU A 83 3.96 1.78 1.40
C LEU A 83 5.39 2.35 1.47
N ARG A 84 5.86 2.71 2.68
CA ARG A 84 7.24 3.16 2.89
C ARG A 84 8.25 2.05 2.56
N GLN A 85 7.96 0.80 2.91
CA GLN A 85 8.84 -0.31 2.57
C GLN A 85 8.83 -0.59 1.07
N LEU A 86 7.67 -0.52 0.43
CA LEU A 86 7.54 -0.70 -1.02
C LEU A 86 8.36 0.34 -1.77
N ALA A 87 8.21 1.63 -1.46
CA ALA A 87 8.98 2.68 -2.13
C ALA A 87 10.50 2.53 -1.98
N ARG A 88 11.00 1.99 -0.85
CA ARG A 88 12.43 1.67 -0.69
C ARG A 88 12.92 0.57 -1.63
N ASN A 89 12.03 -0.29 -2.11
CA ASN A 89 12.33 -1.35 -3.07
C ASN A 89 12.06 -0.94 -4.52
N LEU A 90 11.65 0.31 -4.76
CA LEU A 90 11.41 0.87 -6.09
C LEU A 90 12.42 2.00 -6.35
N PRO A 91 13.64 1.69 -6.82
CA PRO A 91 14.70 2.69 -7.03
C PRO A 91 14.43 3.66 -8.18
#